data_AF-A0AAU0Y1U8-F1
#
_entry.id   AF-A0AAU0Y1U8-F1
#
_cell.length_a   1.000
_cell.length_b   1.000
_cell.length_c   1.000
_cell.angle_alpha   90.00
_cell.angle_beta   90.00
_cell.angle_gamma   90.00
#
_symmetry.space_group_name_H-M   'P 1'
#
loop_
_entity.id
_entity.type
_entity.pdbx_description
1 polymer ?
#
loop_
_entity_poly.entity_id
_entity_poly.type
_entity_poly.pdbx_seq_one_letter_code
_entity_poly.pdbx_strand_id
1 'polypeptide(L)'
;MAPSRSFSRFPHSFDRRTALRGTLAAGIGAVIGPVLLSGAAQAYSWSRTLNQGATGADVTELQIRVAGWAADSASQTRVAIDGNFGAGTAAAVRRFQAAYGLTADGSAGPATQSQLNALEQSDGSTVHFDFSEFTDRISGTFSGGKLSATDVKENVRRTMYKLEALRKKLGNVPITVNSGFRSIAHNADVGGASDSMHLYGTAADLAVSGVPNKTVYQKAETSGFSGLETYTADHQHVDSRADLGRAWWWENGTV
;
A
#
# COMPACT_ATOMS: atom_id res chain seq x y z
N MET A 1 -53.65 11.58 -24.41
CA MET A 1 -53.39 10.27 -25.04
C MET A 1 -52.02 10.33 -25.69
N ALA A 2 -50.99 9.86 -24.96
CA ALA A 2 -49.61 9.67 -25.42
C ALA A 2 -48.91 8.71 -24.42
N PRO A 3 -48.07 7.75 -24.87
CA PRO A 3 -47.75 6.57 -24.08
C PRO A 3 -46.54 6.74 -23.14
N SER A 4 -46.66 6.16 -21.95
CA SER A 4 -45.62 5.98 -20.94
C SER A 4 -44.52 5.02 -21.40
N ARG A 5 -43.25 5.47 -21.37
CA ARG A 5 -42.07 4.61 -21.54
C ARG A 5 -41.57 4.14 -20.18
N SER A 6 -41.59 2.83 -19.98
CA SER A 6 -41.04 2.12 -18.82
C SER A 6 -39.51 2.05 -18.92
N PHE A 7 -38.81 2.48 -17.87
CA PHE A 7 -37.38 2.21 -17.67
C PHE A 7 -37.22 1.23 -16.51
N SER A 8 -36.81 0.01 -16.82
CA SER A 8 -36.41 -1.02 -15.87
C SER A 8 -35.04 -0.67 -15.27
N ARG A 9 -35.00 -0.39 -13.95
CA ARG A 9 -33.77 -0.33 -13.16
C ARG A 9 -33.59 -1.66 -12.44
N PHE A 10 -32.49 -2.35 -12.72
CA PHE A 10 -31.99 -3.46 -11.91
C PHE A 10 -31.19 -2.92 -10.70
N PRO A 11 -31.46 -3.38 -9.47
CA PRO A 11 -30.55 -3.21 -8.35
C PRO A 11 -29.76 -4.51 -8.10
N HIS A 12 -28.44 -4.42 -8.01
CA HIS A 12 -27.62 -5.48 -7.42
C HIS A 12 -26.84 -4.91 -6.23
N SER A 13 -27.51 -4.85 -5.09
CA SER A 13 -26.89 -4.83 -3.77
C SER A 13 -26.66 -6.28 -3.34
N PHE A 14 -25.41 -6.72 -3.18
CA PHE A 14 -25.11 -7.97 -2.50
C PHE A 14 -24.77 -7.67 -1.04
N ASP A 15 -25.80 -7.86 -0.21
CA ASP A 15 -25.70 -8.02 1.23
C ASP A 15 -25.22 -9.46 1.53
N ARG A 16 -24.22 -9.62 2.39
CA ARG A 16 -23.90 -10.91 3.02
C ARG A 16 -23.56 -10.70 4.49
N ARG A 17 -24.61 -10.61 5.30
CA ARG A 17 -24.60 -11.11 6.67
C ARG A 17 -25.52 -12.33 6.74
N THR A 18 -24.96 -13.50 7.05
CA THR A 18 -25.74 -14.61 7.63
C THR A 18 -24.87 -15.35 8.63
N ALA A 19 -25.49 -15.55 9.79
CA ALA A 19 -24.95 -15.98 11.07
C ALA A 19 -24.61 -17.47 11.14
N LEU A 20 -23.76 -17.83 12.10
CA LEU A 20 -23.86 -19.11 12.81
C LEU A 20 -23.98 -18.82 14.31
N ARG A 21 -25.18 -19.06 14.86
CA ARG A 21 -25.42 -19.23 16.30
C ARG A 21 -25.41 -20.73 16.57
N GLY A 22 -24.45 -21.21 17.36
CA GLY A 22 -24.42 -22.58 17.89
C GLY A 22 -24.62 -22.53 19.41
N THR A 23 -25.60 -23.26 19.89
CA THR A 23 -25.96 -23.47 21.31
C THR A 23 -24.89 -24.32 22.03
N LEU A 24 -24.46 -23.88 23.22
CA LEU A 24 -23.56 -24.63 24.10
C LEU A 24 -24.39 -25.53 25.03
N ALA A 25 -24.15 -26.85 25.01
CA ALA A 25 -24.63 -27.78 26.04
C ALA A 25 -23.51 -28.00 27.07
N ALA A 26 -23.85 -27.88 28.35
CA ALA A 26 -22.92 -27.97 29.48
C ALA A 26 -22.50 -29.42 29.79
N GLY A 27 -21.20 -29.66 29.90
CA GLY A 27 -20.59 -30.89 30.41
C GLY A 27 -19.30 -30.54 31.17
N ILE A 28 -19.12 -31.15 32.33
CA ILE A 28 -18.18 -30.75 33.40
C ILE A 28 -16.75 -31.22 33.08
N GLY A 29 -15.75 -30.32 33.15
CA GLY A 29 -14.33 -30.69 33.28
C GLY A 29 -13.31 -29.75 32.61
N ALA A 30 -12.46 -29.13 33.44
CA ALA A 30 -11.31 -28.25 33.11
C ALA A 30 -11.65 -26.86 32.53
N VAL A 31 -11.51 -25.83 33.37
CA VAL A 31 -11.47 -24.42 32.95
C VAL A 31 -10.17 -24.17 32.19
N ILE A 32 -10.17 -24.42 30.88
CA ILE A 32 -9.25 -23.76 29.97
C ILE A 32 -9.92 -22.44 29.63
N GLY A 33 -9.50 -21.36 30.31
CA GLY A 33 -9.89 -20.02 29.89
C GLY A 33 -9.55 -19.83 28.42
N PRO A 34 -10.23 -18.91 27.69
CA PRO A 34 -9.91 -18.68 26.29
C PRO A 34 -8.44 -18.25 26.21
N VAL A 35 -7.58 -19.20 25.83
CA VAL A 35 -6.32 -18.86 25.20
C VAL A 35 -6.76 -18.15 23.93
N LEU A 36 -6.69 -16.82 23.97
CA LEU A 36 -6.64 -16.02 22.76
C LEU A 36 -5.35 -16.48 22.07
N LEU A 37 -5.43 -17.56 21.29
CA LEU A 37 -4.46 -17.80 20.24
C LEU A 37 -4.65 -16.64 19.29
N SER A 38 -3.84 -15.60 19.49
CA SER A 38 -3.52 -14.61 18.49
C SER A 38 -3.05 -15.39 17.26
N GLY A 39 -3.99 -15.79 16.41
CA GLY A 39 -3.68 -16.51 15.20
C GLY A 39 -2.75 -15.61 14.40
N ALA A 40 -1.50 -16.05 14.20
CA ALA A 40 -0.68 -15.46 13.18
C ALA A 40 -1.48 -15.59 11.88
N ALA A 41 -1.95 -14.47 11.32
CA ALA A 41 -2.50 -14.52 9.98
C ALA A 41 -1.37 -15.02 9.07
N GLN A 42 -1.71 -16.02 8.25
CA GLN A 42 -0.74 -16.63 7.38
C GLN A 42 -0.35 -15.63 6.29
N ALA A 43 0.94 -15.55 5.99
CA ALA A 43 1.43 -14.82 4.82
C ALA A 43 0.57 -15.16 3.59
N TYR A 44 0.41 -14.21 2.67
CA TYR A 44 -0.48 -14.41 1.54
C TYR A 44 -0.24 -15.76 0.84
N SER A 45 -1.32 -16.53 0.69
CA SER A 45 -1.25 -17.87 0.12
C SER A 45 -1.36 -17.78 -1.39
N TRP A 46 -0.20 -17.83 -2.06
CA TRP A 46 -0.12 -17.90 -3.50
C TRP A 46 -0.47 -19.31 -3.98
N SER A 47 -1.54 -19.45 -4.75
CA SER A 47 -2.05 -20.76 -5.20
C SER A 47 -1.47 -21.22 -6.54
N ARG A 48 -0.76 -20.35 -7.25
CA ARG A 48 -0.23 -20.59 -8.60
C ARG A 48 0.93 -19.65 -8.91
N THR A 49 1.74 -20.01 -9.91
CA THR A 49 2.68 -19.06 -10.53
C THR A 49 1.92 -18.03 -11.37
N LEU A 50 2.31 -16.75 -11.28
CA LEU A 50 1.70 -15.67 -12.07
C LEU A 50 2.66 -15.23 -13.18
N ASN A 51 2.15 -15.23 -14.40
CA ASN A 51 2.85 -14.78 -15.61
C ASN A 51 2.02 -13.70 -16.31
N GLN A 52 2.60 -13.04 -17.31
CA GLN A 52 1.85 -12.13 -18.17
C GLN A 52 0.60 -12.80 -18.74
N GLY A 53 -0.51 -12.07 -18.75
CA GLY A 53 -1.84 -12.56 -19.11
C GLY A 53 -2.65 -13.15 -17.95
N ALA A 54 -2.03 -13.41 -16.78
CA ALA A 54 -2.78 -13.75 -15.58
C ALA A 54 -3.68 -12.58 -15.16
N THR A 55 -4.85 -12.92 -14.62
CA THR A 55 -5.76 -11.95 -14.00
C THR A 55 -6.25 -12.45 -12.65
N GLY A 56 -6.74 -11.55 -11.79
CA GLY A 56 -7.39 -11.90 -10.53
C GLY A 56 -6.87 -11.15 -9.30
N ALA A 57 -7.43 -11.47 -8.14
CA ALA A 57 -7.05 -10.83 -6.87
C ALA A 57 -5.61 -11.12 -6.45
N ASP A 58 -5.05 -12.26 -6.85
CA ASP A 58 -3.63 -12.59 -6.67
C ASP A 58 -2.72 -11.69 -7.52
N VAL A 59 -3.16 -11.32 -8.72
CA VAL A 59 -2.45 -10.32 -9.54
C VAL A 59 -2.54 -8.93 -8.92
N THR A 60 -3.70 -8.54 -8.38
CA THR A 60 -3.85 -7.28 -7.63
C THR A 60 -2.88 -7.22 -6.44
N GLU A 61 -2.78 -8.31 -5.69
CA GLU A 61 -1.85 -8.42 -4.56
C GLU A 61 -0.40 -8.29 -5.03
N LEU A 62 -0.02 -9.01 -6.09
CA LEU A 62 1.31 -8.89 -6.69
C LEU A 62 1.62 -7.43 -7.07
N GLN A 63 0.69 -6.75 -7.75
CA GLN A 63 0.83 -5.37 -8.20
C GLN A 63 1.06 -4.39 -7.03
N ILE A 64 0.34 -4.56 -5.91
CA ILE A 64 0.54 -3.78 -4.68
C ILE A 64 1.98 -3.97 -4.18
N ARG A 65 2.44 -5.22 -4.06
CA ARG A 65 3.74 -5.52 -3.47
C ARG A 65 4.93 -5.11 -4.34
N VAL A 66 4.75 -5.05 -5.66
CA VAL A 66 5.79 -4.61 -6.60
C VAL A 66 5.62 -3.15 -7.05
N ALA A 67 4.69 -2.38 -6.48
CA ALA A 67 4.38 -1.01 -6.92
C ALA A 67 5.60 -0.07 -6.86
N GLY A 68 6.50 -0.28 -5.90
CA GLY A 68 7.75 0.48 -5.76
C GLY A 68 8.83 0.16 -6.80
N TRP A 69 8.59 -0.83 -7.67
CA TRP A 69 9.53 -1.30 -8.69
C TRP A 69 9.08 -0.92 -10.11
N ALA A 70 8.20 0.07 -10.25
CA ALA A 70 7.64 0.50 -11.53
C ALA A 70 8.70 0.93 -12.57
N ALA A 71 9.76 1.60 -12.12
CA ALA A 71 10.77 2.19 -12.99
C ALA A 71 12.21 1.98 -12.47
N ASP A 72 13.17 2.01 -13.40
CA ASP A 72 14.62 1.99 -13.18
C ASP A 72 15.27 3.38 -13.36
N SER A 73 14.52 4.32 -13.91
CA SER A 73 14.90 5.71 -14.13
C SER A 73 13.75 6.63 -13.70
N ALA A 74 14.04 7.91 -13.52
CA ALA A 74 13.04 8.92 -13.18
C ALA A 74 12.08 9.08 -14.37
N SER A 75 11.04 8.25 -14.37
CA SER A 75 9.95 8.31 -15.31
C SER A 75 8.67 8.36 -14.50
N GLN A 76 7.79 9.27 -14.87
CA GLN A 76 6.42 9.34 -14.37
C GLN A 76 5.70 8.04 -14.80
N THR A 77 5.99 6.94 -14.10
CA THR A 77 5.50 5.59 -14.36
C THR A 77 5.11 4.91 -13.05
N ARG A 78 4.00 4.15 -13.07
CA ARG A 78 3.53 3.37 -11.94
C ARG A 78 3.07 1.98 -12.40
N VAL A 79 3.06 1.03 -11.48
CA VAL A 79 2.34 -0.24 -11.69
C VAL A 79 0.85 0.05 -11.54
N ALA A 80 0.06 -0.26 -12.58
CA ALA A 80 -1.40 -0.24 -12.46
C ALA A 80 -1.82 -1.36 -11.50
N ILE A 81 -2.72 -1.06 -10.55
CA ILE A 81 -3.29 -2.03 -9.62
C ILE A 81 -4.71 -2.35 -10.13
N ASP A 82 -4.77 -3.15 -11.19
CA ASP A 82 -6.00 -3.43 -11.95
C ASP A 82 -6.34 -4.93 -12.00
N GLY A 83 -5.52 -5.78 -11.38
CA GLY A 83 -5.69 -7.22 -11.41
C GLY A 83 -5.32 -7.86 -12.75
N ASN A 84 -4.67 -7.14 -13.67
CA ASN A 84 -4.21 -7.66 -14.96
C ASN A 84 -2.69 -7.68 -15.04
N PHE A 85 -2.12 -8.86 -15.26
CA PHE A 85 -0.66 -9.02 -15.36
C PHE A 85 -0.20 -8.63 -16.76
N GLY A 86 -0.02 -7.33 -16.97
CA GLY A 86 0.51 -6.76 -18.22
C GLY A 86 2.04 -6.62 -18.26
N ALA A 87 2.53 -5.92 -19.29
CA ALA A 87 3.96 -5.62 -19.46
C ALA A 87 4.55 -4.77 -18.32
N GLY A 88 3.77 -3.81 -17.79
CA GLY A 88 4.19 -3.01 -16.63
C GLY A 88 4.44 -3.86 -15.38
N THR A 89 3.51 -4.79 -15.07
CA THR A 89 3.67 -5.73 -13.96
C THR A 89 4.88 -6.63 -14.16
N ALA A 90 5.09 -7.18 -15.36
CA ALA A 90 6.25 -8.04 -15.66
C ALA A 90 7.57 -7.30 -15.49
N ALA A 91 7.65 -6.05 -15.93
CA ALA A 91 8.83 -5.22 -15.77
C ALA A 91 9.10 -4.92 -14.28
N ALA A 92 8.06 -4.64 -13.49
CA ALA A 92 8.19 -4.44 -12.06
C ALA A 92 8.65 -5.71 -11.32
N VAL A 93 8.10 -6.87 -11.68
CA VAL A 93 8.54 -8.17 -11.14
C VAL A 93 10.01 -8.42 -11.45
N ARG A 94 10.48 -8.18 -12.69
CA ARG A 94 11.91 -8.31 -13.03
C ARG A 94 12.80 -7.42 -12.18
N ARG A 95 12.40 -6.16 -11.94
CA ARG A 95 13.17 -5.22 -11.13
C ARG A 95 13.20 -5.63 -9.66
N PHE A 96 12.07 -6.07 -9.12
CA PHE A 96 12.00 -6.67 -7.80
C PHE A 96 12.94 -7.87 -7.69
N GLN A 97 12.82 -8.84 -8.60
CA GLN A 97 13.68 -10.03 -8.62
C GLN A 97 15.16 -9.68 -8.65
N ALA A 98 15.58 -8.79 -9.55
CA ALA A 98 16.97 -8.33 -9.65
C ALA A 98 17.44 -7.69 -8.33
N ALA A 99 16.62 -6.85 -7.71
CA ALA A 99 16.97 -6.17 -6.46
C ALA A 99 17.12 -7.12 -5.26
N TYR A 100 16.45 -8.27 -5.30
CA TYR A 100 16.53 -9.31 -4.26
C TYR A 100 17.42 -10.50 -4.66
N GLY A 101 18.19 -10.40 -5.75
CA GLY A 101 19.13 -11.45 -6.16
C GLY A 101 18.46 -12.73 -6.69
N LEU A 102 17.22 -12.62 -7.16
CA LEU A 102 16.48 -13.70 -7.81
C LEU A 102 16.72 -13.68 -9.34
N THR A 103 16.39 -14.78 -10.02
CA THR A 103 16.30 -14.80 -11.48
C THR A 103 15.25 -13.79 -11.94
N ALA A 104 15.66 -12.78 -12.73
CA ALA A 104 14.80 -11.72 -13.21
C ALA A 104 14.02 -12.10 -14.48
N ASP A 105 13.19 -13.14 -14.39
CA ASP A 105 12.39 -13.67 -15.50
C ASP A 105 11.04 -12.95 -15.69
N GLY A 106 10.58 -12.17 -14.71
CA GLY A 106 9.29 -11.48 -14.74
C GLY A 106 8.10 -12.39 -14.43
N SER A 107 8.36 -13.59 -13.92
CA SER A 107 7.37 -14.54 -13.41
C SER A 107 7.30 -14.48 -11.89
N ALA A 108 6.11 -14.35 -11.33
CA ALA A 108 5.93 -14.51 -9.89
C ALA A 108 5.71 -15.99 -9.56
N GLY A 109 6.79 -16.78 -9.64
CA GLY A 109 6.86 -18.17 -9.19
C GLY A 109 7.25 -18.29 -7.71
N PRO A 110 7.48 -19.53 -7.20
CA PRO A 110 7.68 -19.79 -5.76
C PRO A 110 8.77 -18.97 -5.08
N ALA A 111 9.92 -18.74 -5.75
CA ALA A 111 11.00 -17.92 -5.19
C ALA A 111 10.60 -16.44 -5.05
N THR A 112 9.98 -15.86 -6.08
CA THR A 112 9.44 -14.49 -6.05
C THR A 112 8.38 -14.36 -4.96
N GLN A 113 7.45 -15.31 -4.89
CA GLN A 113 6.36 -15.33 -3.91
C GLN A 113 6.86 -15.47 -2.47
N SER A 114 7.85 -16.32 -2.23
CA SER A 114 8.50 -16.46 -0.92
C SER A 114 9.16 -15.15 -0.50
N GLN A 115 9.87 -14.47 -1.41
CA GLN A 115 10.49 -13.18 -1.11
C GLN A 115 9.45 -12.07 -0.85
N LEU A 116 8.32 -12.06 -1.57
CA LEU A 116 7.22 -11.13 -1.33
C LEU A 116 6.55 -11.38 0.04
N ASN A 117 6.42 -12.64 0.45
CA ASN A 117 5.87 -13.01 1.76
C ASN A 117 6.85 -12.67 2.89
N ALA A 118 8.16 -12.76 2.67
CA ALA A 118 9.17 -12.39 3.65
C ALA A 118 9.21 -10.89 3.98
N LEU A 119 8.58 -10.04 3.14
CA LEU A 119 8.42 -8.61 3.40
C LEU A 119 7.13 -8.27 4.14
N GLU A 120 6.21 -9.21 4.32
CA GLU A 120 4.90 -8.97 4.93
C GLU A 120 4.89 -9.45 6.39
N GLN A 121 4.34 -8.62 7.26
CA GLN A 121 4.02 -9.00 8.64
C GLN A 121 2.62 -9.59 8.75
N SER A 122 2.34 -10.28 9.86
CA SER A 122 1.06 -10.96 10.07
C SER A 122 -0.14 -10.02 10.19
N ASP A 123 0.05 -8.74 10.49
CA ASP A 123 -1.02 -7.75 10.53
C ASP A 123 -1.28 -7.07 9.17
N GLY A 124 -0.49 -7.43 8.15
CA GLY A 124 -0.53 -6.89 6.80
C GLY A 124 0.35 -5.66 6.58
N SER A 125 1.12 -5.22 7.57
CA SER A 125 2.18 -4.22 7.39
C SER A 125 3.42 -4.85 6.75
N THR A 126 4.50 -4.08 6.55
CA THR A 126 5.75 -4.61 5.97
C THR A 126 6.84 -4.73 7.02
N VAL A 127 7.84 -5.56 6.77
CA VAL A 127 8.88 -5.92 7.74
C VAL A 127 9.69 -4.74 8.29
N HIS A 128 9.74 -3.59 7.60
CA HIS A 128 10.40 -2.37 8.11
C HIS A 128 9.46 -1.20 8.39
N PHE A 129 8.15 -1.37 8.27
CA PHE A 129 7.18 -0.29 8.46
C PHE A 129 5.90 -0.82 9.10
N ASP A 130 5.63 -0.40 10.33
CA ASP A 130 4.43 -0.79 11.09
C ASP A 130 3.26 0.17 10.83
N PHE A 131 2.01 -0.30 10.95
CA PHE A 131 0.84 0.58 10.80
C PHE A 131 0.82 1.74 11.79
N SER A 132 1.34 1.52 13.01
CA SER A 132 1.39 2.54 14.08
C SER A 132 2.17 3.78 13.65
N GLU A 133 3.24 3.62 12.87
CA GLU A 133 4.07 4.71 12.34
C GLU A 133 3.29 5.66 11.42
N PHE A 134 2.20 5.18 10.83
CA PHE A 134 1.39 5.92 9.86
C PHE A 134 0.08 6.42 10.43
N THR A 135 -0.28 6.09 11.66
CA THR A 135 -1.53 6.59 12.25
C THR A 135 -1.50 8.10 12.43
N ASP A 136 -2.69 8.70 12.53
CA ASP A 136 -2.82 10.09 12.91
C ASP A 136 -2.19 10.31 14.29
N ARG A 137 -1.15 11.15 14.37
CA ARG A 137 -0.31 11.28 15.58
C ARG A 137 -1.04 11.81 16.81
N ILE A 138 -2.20 12.44 16.63
CA ILE A 138 -3.01 12.95 17.74
C ILE A 138 -3.93 11.85 18.26
N SER A 139 -4.69 11.21 17.36
CA SER A 139 -5.69 10.21 17.76
C SER A 139 -5.14 8.79 17.91
N GLY A 140 -4.00 8.47 17.29
CA GLY A 140 -3.47 7.12 17.16
C GLY A 140 -4.32 6.21 16.28
N THR A 141 -5.15 6.77 15.39
CA THR A 141 -6.08 6.00 14.53
C THR A 141 -5.97 6.36 13.05
N PHE A 142 -6.65 5.61 12.20
CA PHE A 142 -6.84 5.95 10.77
C PHE A 142 -8.18 6.69 10.48
N SER A 143 -8.84 7.20 11.52
CA SER A 143 -10.17 7.81 11.41
C SER A 143 -10.12 9.33 11.20
N GLY A 144 -11.24 9.90 10.72
CA GLY A 144 -11.39 11.35 10.58
C GLY A 144 -10.74 11.95 9.33
N GLY A 145 -10.36 11.10 8.37
CA GLY A 145 -9.80 11.49 7.07
C GLY A 145 -10.86 11.71 5.99
N LYS A 146 -10.42 11.73 4.73
CA LYS A 146 -11.29 11.85 3.55
C LYS A 146 -11.89 10.51 3.09
N LEU A 147 -11.39 9.40 3.62
CA LEU A 147 -11.84 8.05 3.34
C LEU A 147 -12.19 7.31 4.64
N SER A 148 -12.76 6.11 4.53
CA SER A 148 -12.96 5.24 5.69
C SER A 148 -11.61 4.81 6.28
N ALA A 149 -11.57 4.50 7.59
CA ALA A 149 -10.35 4.04 8.24
C ALA A 149 -9.77 2.76 7.59
N THR A 150 -10.63 1.90 7.04
CA THR A 150 -10.23 0.71 6.30
C THR A 150 -9.52 1.08 4.99
N ASP A 151 -10.08 2.01 4.21
CA ASP A 151 -9.48 2.44 2.94
C ASP A 151 -8.17 3.20 3.18
N VAL A 152 -8.11 4.02 4.23
CA VAL A 152 -6.87 4.68 4.67
C VAL A 152 -5.81 3.64 5.02
N LYS A 153 -6.17 2.62 5.81
CA LYS A 153 -5.23 1.56 6.19
C LYS A 153 -4.71 0.79 4.97
N GLU A 154 -5.56 0.52 3.98
CA GLU A 154 -5.14 -0.10 2.72
C GLU A 154 -4.21 0.81 1.89
N ASN A 155 -4.50 2.12 1.81
CA ASN A 155 -3.61 3.07 1.14
C ASN A 155 -2.25 3.18 1.84
N VAL A 156 -2.23 3.11 3.18
CA VAL A 156 -1.00 3.07 3.97
C VAL A 156 -0.21 1.79 3.65
N ARG A 157 -0.85 0.63 3.60
CA ARG A 157 -0.19 -0.64 3.18
C ARG A 157 0.46 -0.51 1.80
N ARG A 158 -0.22 0.12 0.83
CA ARG A 158 0.37 0.38 -0.52
C ARG A 158 1.56 1.31 -0.45
N THR A 159 1.49 2.33 0.40
CA THR A 159 2.60 3.27 0.65
C THR A 159 3.81 2.53 1.22
N MET A 160 3.61 1.62 2.18
CA MET A 160 4.67 0.81 2.78
C MET A 160 5.44 -0.01 1.74
N TYR A 161 4.77 -0.67 0.80
CA TYR A 161 5.47 -1.43 -0.26
C TYR A 161 6.30 -0.55 -1.21
N LYS A 162 5.88 0.70 -1.46
CA LYS A 162 6.71 1.68 -2.18
C LYS A 162 7.90 2.14 -1.32
N LEU A 163 7.71 2.28 -0.01
CA LEU A 163 8.79 2.60 0.93
C LEU A 163 9.80 1.45 1.10
N GLU A 164 9.38 0.19 1.05
CA GLU A 164 10.30 -0.97 1.04
C GLU A 164 11.22 -0.91 -0.19
N ALA A 165 10.67 -0.57 -1.37
CA ALA A 165 11.48 -0.36 -2.56
C ALA A 165 12.43 0.83 -2.42
N LEU A 166 11.97 1.95 -1.87
CA LEU A 166 12.79 3.13 -1.59
C LEU A 166 13.94 2.79 -0.64
N ARG A 167 13.65 2.11 0.48
CA ARG A 167 14.62 1.61 1.46
C ARG A 167 15.68 0.74 0.80
N LYS A 168 15.25 -0.20 -0.05
CA LYS A 168 16.15 -1.08 -0.80
C LYS A 168 17.05 -0.29 -1.76
N LYS A 169 16.48 0.66 -2.51
CA LYS A 169 17.20 1.52 -3.47
C LYS A 169 18.16 2.52 -2.82
N LEU A 170 17.95 2.83 -1.55
CA LEU A 170 18.87 3.60 -0.71
C LEU A 170 19.99 2.74 -0.10
N GLY A 171 20.04 1.43 -0.40
CA GLY A 171 21.07 0.52 0.12
C GLY A 171 20.67 -0.19 1.42
N ASN A 172 19.37 -0.40 1.64
CA ASN A 172 18.80 -0.95 2.89
C ASN A 172 18.97 -0.02 4.11
N VAL A 173 19.04 1.29 3.89
CA VAL A 173 19.11 2.29 4.96
C VAL A 173 17.75 2.43 5.63
N PRO A 174 17.63 2.39 6.98
CA PRO A 174 16.38 2.63 7.67
C PRO A 174 15.75 3.98 7.31
N ILE A 175 14.43 4.00 7.15
CA ILE A 175 13.64 5.21 6.89
C ILE A 175 12.74 5.44 8.09
N THR A 176 12.77 6.62 8.68
CA THR A 176 11.86 7.03 9.74
C THR A 176 10.66 7.75 9.15
N VAL A 177 9.45 7.32 9.55
CA VAL A 177 8.20 7.99 9.16
C VAL A 177 7.85 9.07 10.18
N ASN A 178 8.13 10.32 9.80
CA ASN A 178 7.83 11.52 10.59
C ASN A 178 6.37 11.94 10.52
N SER A 179 5.61 11.49 9.54
CA SER A 179 4.16 11.70 9.47
C SER A 179 3.58 10.76 8.43
N GLY A 180 2.46 10.11 8.73
CA GLY A 180 1.72 9.28 7.78
C GLY A 180 0.32 9.86 7.54
N PHE A 181 -0.72 9.09 7.82
CA PHE A 181 -2.08 9.60 7.77
C PHE A 181 -2.29 10.78 8.73
N ARG A 182 -3.05 11.78 8.29
CA ARG A 182 -3.57 12.86 9.14
C ARG A 182 -5.08 12.93 9.01
N SER A 183 -5.78 13.02 10.13
CA SER A 183 -7.19 13.39 10.15
C SER A 183 -7.37 14.82 9.61
N ILE A 184 -8.58 15.19 9.21
CA ILE A 184 -8.89 16.55 8.74
C ILE A 184 -8.58 17.58 9.83
N ALA A 185 -8.90 17.28 11.09
CA ALA A 185 -8.63 18.16 12.22
C ALA A 185 -7.13 18.36 12.42
N HIS A 186 -6.36 17.27 12.58
CA HIS A 186 -4.91 17.35 12.73
C HIS A 186 -4.23 18.04 11.53
N ASN A 187 -4.65 17.73 10.31
CA ASN A 187 -4.08 18.38 9.12
C ASN A 187 -4.34 19.89 9.11
N ALA A 188 -5.52 20.35 9.56
CA ALA A 188 -5.81 21.77 9.69
C ALA A 188 -4.96 22.43 10.79
N ASP A 189 -4.78 21.76 11.93
CA ASP A 189 -4.00 22.27 13.07
C ASP A 189 -2.52 22.51 12.70
N VAL A 190 -1.95 21.69 11.81
CA VAL A 190 -0.58 21.87 11.30
C VAL A 190 -0.50 22.78 10.07
N GLY A 191 -1.62 23.41 9.66
CA GLY A 191 -1.67 24.30 8.50
C GLY A 191 -1.55 23.56 7.15
N GLY A 192 -1.82 22.26 7.10
CA GLY A 192 -1.73 21.45 5.90
C GLY A 192 -2.81 21.81 4.86
N ALA A 193 -2.48 21.58 3.58
CA ALA A 193 -3.41 21.81 2.47
C ALA A 193 -4.71 21.00 2.64
N SER A 194 -5.86 21.60 2.27
CA SER A 194 -7.19 20.99 2.42
C SER A 194 -7.41 19.77 1.53
N ASP A 195 -6.57 19.61 0.50
CA ASP A 195 -6.54 18.49 -0.42
C ASP A 195 -5.28 17.63 -0.28
N SER A 196 -4.57 17.74 0.85
CA SER A 196 -3.37 16.97 1.23
C SER A 196 -3.56 15.46 1.11
N MET A 197 -2.52 14.77 0.62
CA MET A 197 -2.51 13.31 0.47
C MET A 197 -2.40 12.55 1.79
N HIS A 198 -1.98 13.20 2.87
CA HIS A 198 -2.02 12.62 4.22
C HIS A 198 -3.46 12.32 4.66
N LEU A 199 -4.45 13.07 4.16
CA LEU A 199 -5.87 12.86 4.48
C LEU A 199 -6.45 11.55 3.91
N TYR A 200 -5.71 10.92 2.99
CA TYR A 200 -6.12 9.71 2.27
C TYR A 200 -5.26 8.49 2.64
N GLY A 201 -4.22 8.66 3.47
CA GLY A 201 -3.26 7.60 3.80
C GLY A 201 -2.29 7.27 2.67
N THR A 202 -2.16 8.14 1.66
CA THR A 202 -1.31 7.92 0.48
C THR A 202 0.02 8.70 0.53
N ALA A 203 0.32 9.36 1.66
CA ALA A 203 1.50 10.18 1.83
C ALA A 203 2.29 9.81 3.10
N ALA A 204 3.59 10.12 3.07
CA ALA A 204 4.48 10.02 4.20
C ALA A 204 5.55 11.11 4.16
N ASP A 205 5.87 11.66 5.33
CA ASP A 205 6.98 12.58 5.55
C ASP A 205 8.14 11.78 6.13
N LEU A 206 9.29 11.78 5.46
CA LEU A 206 10.39 10.84 5.72
C LEU A 206 11.62 11.56 6.28
N ALA A 207 12.30 10.92 7.23
CA ALA A 207 13.67 11.24 7.60
C ALA A 207 14.57 10.02 7.40
N VAL A 208 15.72 10.21 6.76
CA VAL A 208 16.68 9.13 6.49
C VAL A 208 18.05 9.54 7.01
N SER A 209 18.40 9.02 8.19
CA SER A 209 19.63 9.40 8.87
C SER A 209 20.86 9.15 8.00
N GLY A 210 21.69 10.18 7.84
CA GLY A 210 22.92 10.12 7.02
C GLY A 210 22.69 10.18 5.50
N VAL A 211 21.46 10.36 5.03
CA VAL A 211 21.14 10.47 3.60
C VAL A 211 20.52 11.84 3.32
N PRO A 212 21.08 12.65 2.40
CA PRO A 212 20.49 13.93 2.02
C PRO A 212 19.09 13.76 1.42
N ASN A 213 18.16 14.67 1.72
CA ASN A 213 16.79 14.65 1.18
C ASN A 213 16.78 14.61 -0.36
N LYS A 214 17.74 15.27 -1.03
CA LYS A 214 17.90 15.20 -2.49
C LYS A 214 18.13 13.76 -2.98
N THR A 215 18.93 12.98 -2.26
CA THR A 215 19.17 11.56 -2.58
C THR A 215 17.91 10.74 -2.35
N VAL A 216 17.17 11.01 -1.27
CA VAL A 216 15.88 10.34 -0.99
C VAL A 216 14.87 10.65 -2.10
N TYR A 217 14.73 11.92 -2.49
CA TYR A 217 13.91 12.38 -3.61
C TYR A 217 14.23 11.60 -4.88
N GLN A 218 15.50 11.58 -5.28
CA GLN A 218 15.95 10.90 -6.50
C GLN A 218 15.65 9.40 -6.51
N LYS A 219 15.74 8.74 -5.35
CA LYS A 219 15.31 7.34 -5.25
C LYS A 219 13.79 7.17 -5.23
N ALA A 220 13.06 8.14 -4.70
CA ALA A 220 11.59 8.14 -4.67
C ALA A 220 10.98 8.28 -6.07
N GLU A 221 11.62 9.00 -7.00
CA GLU A 221 11.20 9.14 -8.40
C GLU A 221 11.07 7.81 -9.13
N THR A 222 11.91 6.84 -8.75
CA THR A 222 11.86 5.48 -9.34
C THR A 222 10.98 4.53 -8.53
N SER A 223 10.49 4.96 -7.36
CA SER A 223 9.80 4.12 -6.37
C SER A 223 8.27 4.19 -6.46
N GLY A 224 7.73 4.63 -7.61
CA GLY A 224 6.28 4.67 -7.86
C GLY A 224 5.52 5.75 -7.10
N PHE A 225 6.24 6.70 -6.48
CA PHE A 225 5.65 7.90 -5.87
C PHE A 225 5.30 8.91 -6.96
N SER A 226 4.15 9.55 -6.79
CA SER A 226 3.58 10.48 -7.78
C SER A 226 3.38 11.90 -7.30
N GLY A 227 3.58 12.13 -6.01
CA GLY A 227 3.84 13.46 -5.47
C GLY A 227 5.17 13.46 -4.74
N LEU A 228 6.02 14.44 -5.04
CA LEU A 228 7.28 14.68 -4.35
C LEU A 228 7.42 16.19 -4.13
N GLU A 229 7.43 16.62 -2.87
CA GLU A 229 7.78 17.99 -2.49
C GLU A 229 9.29 18.21 -2.65
N THR A 230 9.69 19.47 -2.79
CA THR A 230 11.09 19.87 -2.81
C THR A 230 11.92 19.23 -1.68
N TYR A 231 13.17 18.90 -1.97
CA TYR A 231 14.12 18.30 -1.03
C TYR A 231 14.80 19.32 -0.11
N THR A 232 14.28 20.55 -0.06
CA THR A 232 14.81 21.65 0.76
C THR A 232 14.12 21.76 2.12
N ALA A 233 13.06 20.99 2.36
CA ALA A 233 12.45 20.85 3.67
C ALA A 233 13.35 20.02 4.62
N ASP A 234 13.01 20.01 5.91
CA ASP A 234 13.68 19.21 6.95
C ASP A 234 13.32 17.72 6.90
N HIS A 235 12.38 17.35 6.04
CA HIS A 235 11.97 15.99 5.70
C HIS A 235 11.82 15.84 4.18
N GLN A 236 11.72 14.61 3.69
CA GLN A 236 11.29 14.36 2.32
C GLN A 236 9.84 13.90 2.31
N HIS A 237 8.95 14.71 1.73
CA HIS A 237 7.57 14.30 1.47
C HIS A 237 7.49 13.38 0.26
N VAL A 238 6.72 12.30 0.37
CA VAL A 238 6.35 11.42 -0.74
C VAL A 238 4.86 11.12 -0.69
N ASP A 239 4.21 11.07 -1.86
CA ASP A 239 2.82 10.65 -1.95
C ASP A 239 2.49 9.86 -3.21
N SER A 240 1.33 9.20 -3.19
CA SER A 240 0.79 8.40 -4.29
C SER A 240 -0.49 8.99 -4.88
N ARG A 241 -0.53 10.30 -5.13
CA ARG A 241 -1.70 11.02 -5.68
C ARG A 241 -2.26 10.45 -6.99
N ALA A 242 -1.44 9.87 -7.85
CA ALA A 242 -1.89 9.22 -9.08
C ALA A 242 -2.74 7.97 -8.82
N ASP A 243 -2.61 7.33 -7.66
CA ASP A 243 -3.45 6.21 -7.26
C ASP A 243 -4.88 6.67 -6.92
N LEU A 244 -5.06 7.97 -6.65
CA LEU A 244 -6.36 8.64 -6.48
C LEU A 244 -6.84 9.35 -7.77
N GLY A 245 -6.18 9.09 -8.90
CA GLY A 245 -6.52 9.70 -10.19
C GLY A 245 -6.07 11.16 -10.35
N ARG A 246 -5.20 11.67 -9.47
CA ARG A 246 -4.61 13.01 -9.59
C ARG A 246 -3.40 13.01 -10.51
N ALA A 247 -3.08 14.18 -11.09
CA ALA A 247 -1.90 14.34 -11.93
C ALA A 247 -0.60 14.12 -11.11
N TRP A 248 0.44 13.67 -11.79
CA TRP A 248 1.80 13.64 -11.23
C TRP A 248 2.25 15.04 -10.85
N TRP A 249 3.00 15.15 -9.76
CA TRP A 249 3.58 16.40 -9.31
C TRP A 249 4.92 16.15 -8.61
N TRP A 250 6.00 16.51 -9.28
CA TRP A 250 7.35 16.47 -8.72
C TRP A 250 7.87 17.92 -8.74
N GLU A 251 7.94 18.56 -7.57
CA GLU A 251 8.10 20.02 -7.48
C GLU A 251 9.38 20.54 -8.16
N ASN A 252 10.50 19.82 -8.03
CA ASN A 252 11.77 20.14 -8.69
C ASN A 252 11.98 19.41 -10.04
N GLY A 253 10.95 18.71 -10.54
CA GLY A 253 11.03 17.88 -11.75
C GLY A 253 11.86 16.61 -11.57
N THR A 254 12.14 15.93 -12.69
CA THR A 254 13.08 14.80 -12.76
C THR A 254 14.51 15.29 -12.54
N VAL A 255 15.23 14.80 -11.52
CA VAL A 255 16.61 15.25 -11.22
C VAL A 255 17.67 14.33 -11.81
#